data_AF-A0A4U1L5Z2-F1
#
_entry.id   AF-A0A4U1L5Z2-F1
#
_cell.length_a   1.000
_cell.length_b   1.000
_cell.length_c   1.000
_cell.angle_alpha   90.00
_cell.angle_beta   90.00
_cell.angle_gamma   90.00
#
_symmetry.space_group_name_H-M   'P 1'
#
loop_
_entity.id
_entity.type
_entity.pdbx_description
1 polymer ?
#
loop_
_entity_poly.entity_id
_entity_poly.type
_entity_poly.pdbx_seq_one_letter_code
_entity_poly.pdbx_strand_id
1 'polypeptide(L)'
;MYDVADGGRSSPAQPGWACPVMVCKAEPRQGYDALPLLRDQPLEAGERRQLGFVFLAPETAVAAIEKAGRFYLWEGRFIGEATVVANGS
;
A
#
# COMPACT_ATOMS: atom_id res chain seq x y z
N MET A 1 2.32 6.97 -3.85
CA MET A 1 1.96 6.28 -5.10
C MET A 1 3.00 6.65 -6.13
N TYR A 2 3.29 5.79 -7.11
CA TYR A 2 4.17 6.20 -8.22
C TYR A 2 3.43 7.19 -9.13
N ASP A 3 4.18 7.99 -9.89
CA ASP A 3 3.63 8.81 -10.98
C ASP A 3 3.08 7.94 -12.11
N VAL A 4 2.13 8.45 -12.88
CA VAL A 4 1.54 7.72 -14.02
C VAL A 4 2.63 7.22 -14.98
N ALA A 5 3.64 8.05 -15.24
CA ALA A 5 4.77 7.73 -16.12
C ALA A 5 5.63 6.55 -15.60
N ASP A 6 5.68 6.35 -14.28
CA ASP A 6 6.45 5.29 -13.62
C ASP A 6 5.60 4.05 -13.31
N GLY A 7 4.38 4.01 -13.83
CA GLY A 7 3.44 2.93 -13.57
C GLY A 7 2.60 3.14 -12.31
N GLY A 8 2.37 4.37 -11.88
CA GLY A 8 1.27 4.72 -10.98
C GLY A 8 -0.11 4.41 -11.59
N ARG A 9 -1.16 4.62 -10.80
CA ARG A 9 -2.53 4.48 -11.29
C ARG A 9 -2.85 5.57 -12.32
N SER A 10 -3.67 5.25 -13.32
CA SER A 10 -4.15 6.21 -14.33
C SER A 10 -5.30 7.10 -13.84
N SER A 11 -5.88 6.78 -12.68
CA SER A 11 -6.92 7.55 -12.02
C SER A 11 -6.68 7.56 -10.50
N PRO A 12 -7.15 8.60 -9.79
CA PRO A 12 -6.94 8.70 -8.35
C PRO A 12 -7.54 7.51 -7.60
N ALA A 13 -6.88 7.10 -6.53
CA ALA A 13 -7.48 6.15 -5.60
C ALA A 13 -8.54 6.83 -4.75
N GLN A 14 -9.79 6.40 -4.91
CA GLN A 14 -10.93 6.95 -4.17
C GLN A 14 -11.06 6.30 -2.79
N PRO A 15 -11.68 6.99 -1.81
CA PRO A 15 -12.08 6.36 -0.56
C PRO A 15 -12.80 5.02 -0.75
N GLY A 16 -12.43 4.00 0.03
CA GLY A 16 -12.93 2.63 -0.12
C GLY A 16 -12.15 1.77 -1.12
N TRP A 17 -11.08 2.31 -1.73
CA TRP A 17 -10.18 1.55 -2.59
C TRP A 17 -9.44 0.44 -1.82
N ALA A 18 -9.66 -0.82 -2.21
CA ALA A 18 -8.91 -1.97 -1.71
C ALA A 18 -7.69 -2.25 -2.59
N CYS A 19 -6.55 -2.51 -1.97
CA CYS A 19 -5.28 -2.74 -2.64
C CYS A 19 -4.47 -3.81 -1.89
N PRO A 20 -4.24 -4.99 -2.49
CA PRO A 20 -3.26 -5.92 -1.96
C PRO A 20 -1.89 -5.24 -1.82
N VAL A 21 -1.20 -5.52 -0.73
CA VAL A 21 0.17 -5.06 -0.51
C VAL A 21 1.13 -6.23 -0.53
N MET A 22 2.31 -6.04 -1.10
CA MET A 22 3.34 -7.06 -1.25
C MET A 22 4.53 -6.72 -0.37
N VAL A 23 5.06 -7.68 0.41
CA VAL A 23 6.28 -7.47 1.22
C VAL A 23 7.57 -7.66 0.42
N CYS A 24 7.47 -8.23 -0.79
CA CYS A 24 8.59 -8.43 -1.71
C CYS A 24 8.15 -8.26 -3.17
N LYS A 25 9.11 -7.96 -4.06
CA LYS A 25 8.87 -7.94 -5.52
C LYS A 25 9.16 -9.28 -6.20
N ALA A 26 9.98 -10.12 -5.58
CA ALA A 26 10.46 -11.39 -6.12
C ALA A 26 9.42 -12.52 -5.95
N GLU A 27 9.53 -13.55 -6.79
CA GLU A 27 8.71 -14.76 -6.69
C GLU A 27 9.32 -15.80 -5.73
N PRO A 28 8.50 -16.54 -4.96
CA PRO A 28 7.05 -16.39 -4.85
C PRO A 28 6.67 -15.12 -4.08
N ARG A 29 5.73 -14.34 -4.64
CA ARG A 29 5.25 -13.12 -3.98
C ARG A 29 4.43 -13.45 -2.74
N GLN A 30 4.68 -12.69 -1.68
CA GLN A 30 3.87 -12.71 -0.47
C GLN A 30 3.10 -11.40 -0.36
N GLY A 31 1.77 -11.49 -0.34
CA GLY A 31 0.88 -10.36 -0.31
C GLY A 31 -0.28 -10.50 0.67
N TYR A 32 -0.87 -9.36 1.01
CA TYR A 32 -1.95 -9.24 2.00
C TYR A 32 -3.00 -8.27 1.50
N ASP A 33 -4.28 -8.65 1.58
CA ASP A 33 -5.38 -7.75 1.23
C ASP A 33 -5.49 -6.62 2.25
N ALA A 34 -5.50 -5.39 1.75
CA ALA A 34 -5.50 -4.20 2.57
C ALA A 34 -6.43 -3.10 2.02
N LEU A 35 -6.84 -2.22 2.92
CA LEU A 35 -7.59 -1.01 2.65
C LEU A 35 -6.80 0.20 3.20
N PRO A 36 -6.20 1.04 2.35
CA PRO A 36 -5.63 2.32 2.77
C PRO A 36 -6.74 3.26 3.28
N LEU A 37 -6.52 3.89 4.44
CA LEU A 37 -7.47 4.80 5.06
C LEU A 37 -7.36 6.21 4.49
N LEU A 38 -7.96 6.42 3.32
CA LEU A 38 -7.93 7.69 2.59
C LEU A 38 -8.84 8.79 3.16
N ARG A 39 -9.73 8.43 4.10
CA ARG A 39 -10.77 9.30 4.66
C ARG A 39 -11.66 9.85 3.53
N ASP A 40 -11.71 11.17 3.36
CA ASP A 40 -12.52 11.91 2.41
C ASP A 40 -11.71 12.44 1.20
N GLN A 41 -10.41 12.13 1.14
CA GLN A 41 -9.52 12.66 0.10
C GLN A 41 -8.95 11.55 -0.78
N PRO A 42 -9.06 11.65 -2.11
CA PRO A 42 -8.40 10.69 -2.98
C PRO A 42 -6.88 10.75 -2.79
N LEU A 43 -6.20 9.65 -3.15
CA LEU A 43 -4.75 9.60 -3.26
C LEU A 43 -4.37 9.65 -4.74
N GLU A 44 -3.64 10.70 -5.12
CA GLU A 44 -3.24 10.93 -6.50
C GLU A 44 -2.01 10.10 -6.89
N ALA A 45 -1.84 9.85 -8.19
CA ALA A 45 -0.57 9.36 -8.71
C ALA A 45 0.55 10.36 -8.40
N GLY A 46 1.76 9.86 -8.10
CA GLY A 46 2.90 10.66 -7.66
C GLY A 46 2.83 11.14 -6.20
N GLU A 47 1.68 11.03 -5.55
CA GLU A 47 1.51 11.59 -4.22
C GLU A 47 2.24 10.79 -3.13
N ARG A 48 2.88 11.51 -2.21
CA ARG A 48 3.42 10.96 -0.95
C ARG A 48 2.56 11.40 0.23
N ARG A 49 1.91 10.43 0.89
CA ARG A 49 1.04 10.65 2.05
C ARG A 49 1.27 9.58 3.12
N GLN A 50 1.22 9.96 4.39
CA GLN A 50 1.15 9.00 5.50
C GLN A 50 -0.30 8.54 5.68
N LEU A 51 -0.51 7.22 5.69
CA LEU A 51 -1.83 6.60 5.71
C LEU A 51 -1.86 5.46 6.72
N GLY A 52 -3.01 5.28 7.38
CA GLY A 52 -3.31 4.03 8.07
C GLY A 52 -3.77 2.96 7.08
N PHE A 53 -3.65 1.69 7.47
CA PHE A 53 -4.08 0.55 6.68
C PHE A 53 -4.92 -0.39 7.55
N VAL A 54 -5.99 -0.93 6.98
CA VAL A 54 -6.76 -2.04 7.55
C VAL A 54 -6.46 -3.28 6.72
N PHE A 55 -6.17 -4.40 7.39
CA PHE A 55 -5.86 -5.67 6.73
C PHE A 55 -6.99 -6.66 6.91
N LEU A 56 -7.25 -7.49 5.89
CA LEU A 56 -8.26 -8.55 5.98
C LEU A 56 -7.86 -9.66 6.97
N ALA A 57 -6.57 -9.99 7.02
CA ALA A 57 -5.98 -10.97 7.94
C ALA A 57 -4.90 -10.28 8.82
N PRO A 58 -5.29 -9.42 9.77
CA PRO A 58 -4.36 -8.55 10.49
C PRO A 58 -3.29 -9.32 11.27
N GLU A 59 -3.61 -10.48 11.82
CA GLU A 59 -2.70 -11.30 12.62
C GLU A 59 -1.46 -11.79 11.85
N THR A 60 -1.59 -12.00 10.53
CA THR A 60 -0.45 -12.38 9.68
C THR A 60 0.13 -11.20 8.90
N ALA A 61 -0.72 -10.26 8.47
CA ALA A 61 -0.31 -9.12 7.66
C ALA A 61 0.55 -8.12 8.44
N VAL A 62 0.13 -7.73 9.64
CA VAL A 62 0.80 -6.68 10.42
C VAL A 62 2.23 -7.10 10.76
N ALA A 63 2.41 -8.31 11.33
CA ALA A 63 3.72 -8.82 11.69
C ALA A 63 4.66 -8.93 10.48
N ALA A 64 4.16 -9.36 9.32
CA ALA A 64 4.96 -9.46 8.10
C ALA A 64 5.37 -8.09 7.55
N ILE A 65 4.46 -7.11 7.57
CA ILE A 65 4.69 -5.76 7.05
C ILE A 65 5.64 -4.99 7.97
N GLU A 66 5.45 -5.06 9.29
CA GLU A 66 6.35 -4.46 10.27
C GLU A 66 7.77 -5.04 10.15
N LYS A 67 7.88 -6.37 10.05
CA LYS A 67 9.17 -7.04 9.84
C LYS A 67 9.84 -6.63 8.52
N ALA A 68 9.06 -6.46 7.45
CA ALA A 68 9.58 -6.04 6.15
C ALA A 68 10.04 -4.57 6.16
N GLY A 69 9.40 -3.71 6.94
CA GLY A 69 9.68 -2.27 7.05
C GLY A 69 9.32 -1.46 5.80
N ARG A 70 9.26 -2.10 4.64
CA ARG A 70 8.79 -1.56 3.36
C ARG A 70 7.89 -2.58 2.67
N PHE A 71 6.84 -2.08 2.03
CA PHE A 71 5.92 -2.87 1.23
C PHE A 71 5.50 -2.12 -0.04
N TYR A 72 4.87 -2.83 -0.97
CA TYR A 72 4.51 -2.33 -2.28
C TYR A 72 3.00 -2.43 -2.50
N LEU A 73 2.41 -1.42 -3.12
CA LEU A 73 1.00 -1.42 -3.52
C LEU A 73 0.85 -2.18 -4.84
N TRP A 74 -0.16 -3.06 -4.92
CA TRP A 74 -0.36 -3.95 -6.06
C TRP A 74 -1.78 -3.92 -6.63
N GLU A 75 -1.87 -3.81 -7.96
CA GLU A 75 -3.11 -3.95 -8.75
C GLU A 75 -2.81 -4.67 -10.09
N GLY A 76 -2.34 -5.92 -10.01
CA GLY A 76 -1.82 -6.66 -11.18
C GLY A 76 -0.43 -6.21 -11.64
N ARG A 77 0.07 -5.11 -11.05
CA ARG A 77 1.45 -4.59 -11.15
C ARG A 77 1.74 -3.73 -9.93
N PHE A 78 3.02 -3.39 -9.70
CA PHE A 78 3.40 -2.47 -8.64
C PHE A 78 3.04 -1.04 -9.03
N ILE A 79 2.22 -0.37 -8.21
CA ILE A 79 1.72 1.00 -8.46
C ILE A 79 2.20 2.02 -7.43
N GLY A 80 2.92 1.55 -6.41
CA GLY A 80 3.50 2.38 -5.38
C GLY A 80 4.26 1.57 -4.36
N GLU A 81 4.84 2.27 -3.39
CA GLU A 81 5.49 1.68 -2.22
C GLU A 81 5.26 2.55 -0.99
N ALA A 82 5.46 1.93 0.17
CA ALA A 82 5.35 2.58 1.46
C ALA A 82 6.41 2.01 2.42
N THR A 83 6.85 2.86 3.34
CA THR A 83 7.71 2.46 4.47
C THR A 83 6.87 2.56 5.73
N VAL A 84 7.00 1.57 6.62
CA VAL A 84 6.34 1.59 7.92
C VAL A 84 7.01 2.67 8.76
N VAL A 85 6.20 3.58 9.30
CA VAL A 85 6.65 4.59 10.26
C VAL A 85 6.14 4.19 11.64
N ALA A 86 6.99 4.31 12.66
CA ALA A 86 6.53 4.15 14.03
C ALA A 86 5.49 5.25 14.31
N ASN A 87 4.35 4.89 14.89
CA ASN A 87 3.50 5.90 15.50
C ASN A 87 4.35 6.62 16.55
N GLY A 88 4.49 7.94 16.43
CA GLY A 88 5.19 8.73 17.43
C GLY A 88 4.65 8.38 18.81
N SER A 89 5.56 8.00 19.70
CA SER A 89 5.32 7.79 21.13
C SER A 89 4.66 8.99 21.78
#